data_AF-A0A7V0P5D2-F1
#
_entry.id   AF-A0A7V0P5D2-F1
#
_cell.length_a   1.000
_cell.length_b   1.000
_cell.length_c   1.000
_cell.angle_alpha   90.00
_cell.angle_beta   90.00
_cell.angle_gamma   90.00
#
_symmetry.space_group_name_H-M   'P 1'
#
loop_
_entity.id
_entity.type
_entity.pdbx_description
1 polymer ?
#
loop_
_entity_poly.entity_id
_entity_poly.type
_entity_poly.pdbx_seq_one_letter_code
_entity_poly.pdbx_strand_id
1 'polypeptide(L)'
;VITHGTDTLAYPASLLSYMLGPVDRPVIITGSMKSVVEENTDAIVNMKDSITAASSGICGVYVVFNRKLIKGSRVSKIRSVQFDAFTSVNYPLLGEFSDNGIKFNIQPDREGSGIKLDTACETSIAVIKLFPGMDPELVKAIKNAGFKGIVIESYGTGGIPYRGRDLLAVITEIASEIPVLLTTQVVYDGVDLHTYEVGQRALSSGVISACDMSKEASITKLMWVLGHTRDLEKVKEMIYTDYAGEINTGRC
;
A
#
# COMPACT_ATOMS: atom_id res chain seq x y z
N VAL A 1 8.60 14.30 12.71
CA VAL A 1 8.28 14.67 11.31
C VAL A 1 9.44 14.24 10.44
N ILE A 2 9.18 13.60 9.30
CA ILE A 2 10.15 13.10 8.32
C ILE A 2 9.87 13.82 7.00
N THR A 3 10.85 14.56 6.47
CA THR A 3 10.76 15.12 5.12
C THR A 3 11.25 14.10 4.11
N HIS A 4 10.49 13.87 3.04
CA HIS A 4 10.78 12.84 2.04
C HIS A 4 10.43 13.32 0.63
N GLY A 5 11.13 12.80 -0.37
CA GLY A 5 10.79 13.00 -1.78
C GLY A 5 9.42 12.37 -2.11
N THR A 6 8.60 13.06 -2.90
CA THR A 6 7.19 12.67 -3.10
C THR A 6 7.03 11.39 -3.92
N ASP A 7 7.95 11.07 -4.83
CA ASP A 7 7.82 9.94 -5.75
C ASP A 7 7.67 8.59 -5.08
N THR A 8 8.36 8.40 -3.96
CA THR A 8 8.29 7.14 -3.19
C THR A 8 7.67 7.32 -1.82
N LEU A 9 7.21 8.51 -1.43
CA LEU A 9 6.75 8.85 -0.07
C LEU A 9 5.75 7.85 0.53
N ALA A 10 4.83 7.32 -0.29
CA ALA A 10 3.81 6.38 0.15
C ALA A 10 4.37 5.00 0.56
N TYR A 11 5.50 4.57 -0.02
CA TYR A 11 6.14 3.29 0.31
C TYR A 11 6.70 3.25 1.74
N PRO A 12 7.62 4.15 2.18
CA PRO A 12 8.06 4.15 3.57
C PRO A 12 6.93 4.53 4.52
N ALA A 13 5.92 5.30 4.11
CA ALA A 13 4.75 5.56 4.94
C ALA A 13 3.96 4.28 5.28
N SER A 14 3.73 3.43 4.28
CA SER A 14 3.09 2.12 4.49
C SER A 14 4.01 1.18 5.27
N LEU A 15 5.28 1.05 4.87
CA LEU A 15 6.22 0.14 5.52
C LEU A 15 6.46 0.47 6.99
N LEU A 16 6.64 1.75 7.33
CA LEU A 16 6.81 2.19 8.73
C LEU A 16 5.57 1.91 9.57
N SER A 17 4.38 1.88 8.96
CA SER A 17 3.15 1.54 9.66
C SER A 17 3.18 0.09 10.17
N TYR A 18 3.77 -0.82 9.41
CA TYR A 18 3.98 -2.22 9.83
C TYR A 18 5.16 -2.35 10.79
N MET A 19 6.30 -1.73 10.45
CA MET A 19 7.54 -1.86 11.24
C MET A 19 7.44 -1.27 12.65
N LEU A 20 6.62 -0.24 12.85
CA LEU A 20 6.44 0.41 14.15
C LEU A 20 5.23 -0.12 14.93
N GLY A 21 4.32 -0.83 14.25
CA GLY A 21 3.05 -1.27 14.83
C GLY A 21 2.21 -0.11 15.38
N PRO A 22 1.44 -0.33 16.46
CA PRO A 22 0.62 0.71 17.11
C PRO A 22 1.48 1.64 17.97
N VAL A 23 2.33 2.42 17.30
CA VAL A 23 3.28 3.35 17.91
C VAL A 23 2.58 4.47 18.70
N ASP A 24 3.05 4.72 19.91
CA ASP A 24 2.50 5.66 20.91
C ASP A 24 2.76 7.15 20.64
N ARG A 25 3.22 7.49 19.43
CA ARG A 25 3.59 8.86 19.06
C ARG A 25 3.34 9.10 17.57
N PRO A 26 3.16 10.36 17.16
CA PRO A 26 2.93 10.69 15.76
C PRO A 26 4.21 10.60 14.94
N VAL A 27 4.19 9.74 13.93
CA VAL A 27 5.23 9.67 12.88
C VAL A 27 4.65 10.30 11.61
N ILE A 28 4.91 11.60 11.45
CA ILE A 28 4.41 12.36 10.30
C ILE A 28 5.45 12.38 9.19
N ILE A 29 5.06 11.97 7.99
CA ILE A 29 5.87 12.05 6.77
C ILE A 29 5.28 13.15 5.88
N THR A 30 6.14 13.96 5.29
CA THR A 30 5.72 15.05 4.41
C THR A 30 6.77 15.36 3.34
N GLY A 31 6.45 16.24 2.42
CA GLY A 31 7.33 16.71 1.36
C GLY A 31 6.75 17.93 0.68
N SER A 32 7.16 18.18 -0.57
CA SER A 32 6.61 19.24 -1.41
C SER A 32 6.73 18.89 -2.88
N MET A 33 5.86 19.47 -3.70
CA MET A 33 5.95 19.38 -5.17
C MET A 33 6.93 20.40 -5.73
N LYS A 34 7.14 21.52 -5.05
CA LYS A 34 8.15 22.53 -5.37
C LYS A 34 9.28 22.57 -4.36
N SER A 35 10.46 23.01 -4.78
CA SER A 35 11.57 23.26 -3.87
C SER A 35 11.21 24.35 -2.85
N VAL A 36 11.81 24.31 -1.66
CA VAL A 36 11.55 25.28 -0.58
C VAL A 36 11.98 26.70 -0.94
N VAL A 37 12.91 26.86 -1.88
CA VAL A 37 13.42 28.17 -2.33
C VAL A 37 12.57 28.79 -3.44
N GLU A 38 11.62 28.05 -4.00
CA GLU A 38 10.75 28.56 -5.06
C GLU A 38 9.61 29.43 -4.51
N GLU A 39 9.23 30.45 -5.26
CA GLU A 39 8.03 31.23 -4.98
C GLU A 39 6.77 30.36 -5.02
N ASN A 40 5.85 30.61 -4.08
CA ASN A 40 4.60 29.85 -3.94
C ASN A 40 4.83 28.34 -3.73
N THR A 41 5.91 27.97 -3.03
CA THR A 41 6.18 26.59 -2.63
C THR A 41 5.13 26.06 -1.64
N ASP A 42 4.73 24.81 -1.81
CA ASP A 42 3.87 24.08 -0.88
C ASP A 42 4.65 23.56 0.34
N ALA A 43 5.98 23.57 0.32
CA ALA A 43 6.84 23.10 1.40
C ALA A 43 6.56 23.76 2.75
N ILE A 44 6.33 25.07 2.76
CA ILE A 44 6.08 25.84 3.99
C ILE A 44 4.76 25.43 4.62
N VAL A 45 3.71 25.27 3.81
CA VAL A 45 2.37 24.88 4.30
C VAL A 45 2.40 23.44 4.80
N ASN A 46 2.93 22.51 4.00
CA ASN A 46 3.04 21.10 4.36
C ASN A 46 3.85 20.90 5.65
N MET A 47 4.94 21.65 5.86
CA MET A 47 5.73 21.58 7.09
C MET A 47 4.99 22.13 8.31
N LYS A 48 4.30 23.27 8.18
CA LYS A 48 3.50 23.86 9.28
C LYS A 48 2.39 22.90 9.72
N ASP A 49 1.66 22.34 8.76
CA ASP A 49 0.62 21.35 9.03
C ASP A 49 1.22 20.10 9.69
N SER A 50 2.40 19.65 9.24
CA SER A 50 3.08 18.48 9.80
C SER A 50 3.50 18.66 11.26
N ILE A 51 3.99 19.84 11.62
CA ILE A 51 4.33 20.17 13.01
C ILE A 51 3.06 20.24 13.87
N THR A 52 1.98 20.79 13.32
CA THR A 52 0.66 20.83 13.97
C THR A 52 0.17 19.40 14.24
N ALA A 53 0.26 18.50 13.26
CA ALA A 53 -0.09 17.08 13.41
C ALA A 53 0.75 16.38 14.47
N ALA A 54 2.07 16.60 14.46
CA ALA A 54 2.99 16.03 15.43
C ALA A 54 2.70 16.48 16.87
N SER A 55 2.01 17.61 17.05
CA SER A 55 1.67 18.18 18.37
C SER A 55 0.22 17.88 18.79
N SER A 56 -0.55 17.16 17.97
CA SER A 56 -2.00 16.95 18.17
C SER A 56 -2.35 15.78 19.10
N GLY A 57 -1.36 15.02 19.55
CA GLY A 57 -1.53 13.85 20.42
C GLY A 57 -2.11 12.61 19.71
N ILE A 58 -2.06 12.57 18.38
CA ILE A 58 -2.37 11.36 17.61
C ILE A 58 -1.20 10.37 17.66
N CYS A 59 -1.52 9.09 17.58
CA CYS A 59 -0.58 7.97 17.63
C CYS A 59 -0.61 7.24 16.29
N GLY A 60 0.55 6.91 15.72
CA GLY A 60 0.63 6.19 14.44
C GLY A 60 1.40 6.94 13.36
N VAL A 61 1.41 6.34 12.16
CA VAL A 61 2.14 6.84 11.00
C VAL A 61 1.18 7.52 10.03
N TYR A 62 1.50 8.75 9.64
CA TYR A 62 0.63 9.59 8.82
C TYR A 62 1.42 10.34 7.75
N VAL A 63 0.72 10.70 6.69
CA VAL A 63 1.21 11.63 5.67
C VAL A 63 0.45 12.95 5.79
N VAL A 64 1.19 14.05 5.81
CA VAL A 64 0.62 15.40 5.68
C VAL A 64 1.01 15.99 4.35
N PHE A 65 0.02 16.33 3.53
CA PHE A 65 0.25 16.93 2.21
C PHE A 65 -0.98 17.72 1.75
N ASN A 66 -0.78 18.92 1.22
CA ASN A 66 -1.83 19.76 0.66
C ASN A 66 -3.05 19.90 1.59
N ARG A 67 -2.82 20.33 2.84
CA ARG A 67 -3.85 20.49 3.88
C ARG A 67 -4.62 19.22 4.24
N LYS A 68 -4.11 18.03 3.90
CA LYS A 68 -4.70 16.72 4.25
C LYS A 68 -3.81 15.94 5.21
N LEU A 69 -4.44 15.31 6.20
CA LEU A 69 -3.84 14.29 7.06
C LEU A 69 -4.36 12.91 6.61
N ILE A 70 -3.45 12.05 6.15
CA ILE A 70 -3.76 10.74 5.53
C ILE A 70 -3.08 9.64 6.35
N LYS A 71 -3.74 8.49 6.55
CA LYS A 71 -3.11 7.32 7.21
C LYS A 71 -1.97 6.79 6.33
N GLY A 72 -0.79 6.55 6.90
CA GLY A 72 0.42 6.17 6.14
C GLY A 72 0.24 4.90 5.31
N SER A 73 -0.53 3.95 5.83
CA SER A 73 -0.91 2.69 5.19
C SER A 73 -2.00 2.80 4.11
N ARG A 74 -2.57 4.00 3.90
CA ARG A 74 -3.68 4.26 2.95
C ARG A 74 -3.35 5.34 1.93
N VAL A 75 -2.11 5.82 1.90
CA VAL A 75 -1.70 6.92 1.02
C VAL A 75 -1.21 6.40 -0.34
N SER A 76 -1.58 7.09 -1.41
CA SER A 76 -0.97 6.90 -2.74
C SER A 76 -0.76 8.24 -3.44
N LYS A 77 0.29 8.34 -4.26
CA LYS A 77 0.53 9.49 -5.13
C LYS A 77 -0.26 9.32 -6.43
N ILE A 78 -1.16 10.27 -6.71
CA ILE A 78 -2.05 10.23 -7.89
C ILE A 78 -1.82 11.37 -8.87
N ARG A 79 -1.01 12.38 -8.52
CA ARG A 79 -0.59 13.45 -9.44
C ARG A 79 0.92 13.61 -9.42
N SER A 80 1.49 13.90 -10.60
CA SER A 80 2.92 14.17 -10.78
C SER A 80 3.26 15.66 -10.75
N VAL A 81 2.28 16.56 -10.89
CA VAL A 81 2.51 18.01 -11.04
C VAL A 81 1.70 18.86 -10.05
N GLN A 82 0.45 18.50 -9.79
CA GLN A 82 -0.44 19.29 -8.93
C GLN A 82 -0.04 19.19 -7.45
N PHE A 83 -0.24 20.26 -6.68
CA PHE A 83 -0.05 20.25 -5.22
C PHE A 83 -0.90 19.21 -4.51
N ASP A 84 -2.11 18.95 -5.02
CA ASP A 84 -2.96 17.86 -4.54
C ASP A 84 -2.49 16.48 -5.02
N ALA A 85 -1.27 16.11 -4.64
CA ALA A 85 -0.57 14.96 -5.20
C ALA A 85 -0.97 13.62 -4.57
N PHE A 86 -1.41 13.62 -3.31
CA PHE A 86 -1.67 12.41 -2.54
C PHE A 86 -3.14 12.26 -2.19
N THR A 87 -3.64 11.02 -2.16
CA THR A 87 -5.01 10.71 -1.75
C THR A 87 -5.06 9.62 -0.68
N SER A 88 -6.16 9.56 0.05
CA SER A 88 -6.50 8.44 0.93
C SER A 88 -7.26 7.39 0.11
N VAL A 89 -6.64 6.24 -0.11
CA VAL A 89 -7.18 5.16 -0.95
C VAL A 89 -8.07 4.26 -0.11
N ASN A 90 -9.35 4.15 -0.51
CA ASN A 90 -10.35 3.24 0.08
C ASN A 90 -10.53 3.39 1.60
N TYR A 91 -10.15 4.54 2.15
CA TYR A 91 -10.22 4.85 3.56
C TYR A 91 -10.57 6.33 3.74
N PRO A 92 -11.42 6.71 4.71
CA PRO A 92 -11.75 8.11 4.94
C PRO A 92 -10.50 8.96 5.17
N LEU A 93 -10.49 10.18 4.64
CA LEU A 93 -9.45 11.14 4.96
C LEU A 93 -9.47 11.40 6.48
N LEU A 94 -8.34 11.26 7.17
CA LEU A 94 -8.29 11.34 8.64
C LEU A 94 -8.62 12.74 9.15
N GLY A 95 -8.10 13.76 8.47
CA GLY A 95 -8.38 15.15 8.82
C GLY A 95 -7.91 16.13 7.77
N GLU A 96 -8.33 17.38 7.96
CA GLU A 96 -8.04 18.51 7.09
C GLU A 96 -7.48 19.67 7.93
N PHE A 97 -6.51 20.38 7.38
CA PHE A 97 -5.91 21.55 8.01
C PHE A 97 -6.57 22.82 7.51
N SER A 98 -6.79 23.75 8.44
CA SER A 98 -7.23 25.11 8.18
C SER A 98 -6.39 26.07 9.01
N ASP A 99 -6.63 27.37 8.90
CA ASP A 99 -5.97 28.37 9.74
C ASP A 99 -6.28 28.20 11.24
N ASN A 100 -7.35 27.46 11.57
CA ASN A 100 -7.73 27.12 12.95
C ASN A 100 -7.13 25.81 13.46
N GLY A 101 -6.19 25.20 12.73
CA GLY A 101 -5.58 23.92 13.06
C GLY A 101 -6.24 22.74 12.34
N ILE A 102 -6.19 21.55 12.96
CA ILE A 102 -6.63 20.29 12.35
C ILE A 102 -8.08 20.00 12.73
N LYS A 103 -8.91 19.74 11.72
CA LYS A 103 -10.24 19.14 11.89
C LYS A 103 -10.16 17.65 11.53
N PHE A 104 -10.43 16.79 12.49
CA PHE A 104 -10.51 15.35 12.26
C PHE A 104 -11.89 14.97 11.69
N ASN A 105 -11.89 14.19 10.60
CA ASN A 105 -13.12 13.69 9.97
C ASN A 105 -13.55 12.35 10.56
N ILE A 106 -12.61 11.59 11.13
CA ILE A 106 -12.84 10.37 11.91
C ILE A 106 -12.01 10.45 13.20
N GLN A 107 -12.38 9.66 14.21
CA GLN A 107 -11.65 9.64 15.46
C GLN A 107 -10.22 9.10 15.24
N PRO A 108 -9.17 9.88 15.55
CA PRO A 108 -7.81 9.39 15.42
C PRO A 108 -7.45 8.46 16.59
N ASP A 109 -6.51 7.56 16.34
CA ASP A 109 -5.89 6.75 17.38
C ASP A 109 -5.08 7.67 18.32
N ARG A 110 -5.35 7.57 19.63
CA ARG A 110 -4.67 8.34 20.69
C ARG A 110 -4.00 7.46 21.74
N GLU A 111 -4.14 6.15 21.58
CA GLU A 111 -3.52 5.14 22.42
C GLU A 111 -2.65 4.26 21.53
N GLY A 112 -1.43 3.98 21.99
CA GLY A 112 -0.50 3.07 21.34
C GLY A 112 0.15 2.16 22.39
N SER A 113 0.72 1.04 21.95
CA SER A 113 1.36 0.06 22.85
C SER A 113 2.86 0.26 22.99
N GLY A 114 3.37 1.46 22.68
CA GLY A 114 4.80 1.77 22.60
C GLY A 114 5.42 1.43 21.25
N ILE A 115 6.75 1.55 21.14
CA ILE A 115 7.48 1.17 19.93
C ILE A 115 7.92 -0.29 20.04
N LYS A 116 7.40 -1.14 19.14
CA LYS A 116 7.96 -2.47 18.88
C LYS A 116 8.51 -2.47 17.46
N LEU A 117 9.80 -2.17 17.34
CA LEU A 117 10.45 -2.07 16.04
C LEU A 117 10.67 -3.46 15.43
N ASP A 118 10.07 -3.69 14.27
CA ASP A 118 10.18 -4.92 13.49
C ASP A 118 10.59 -4.61 12.05
N THR A 119 11.89 -4.71 11.78
CA THR A 119 12.47 -4.33 10.49
C THR A 119 12.63 -5.49 9.51
N ALA A 120 12.08 -6.66 9.79
CA ALA A 120 12.25 -7.82 8.91
C ALA A 120 11.56 -7.57 7.56
N CYS A 121 12.32 -7.69 6.47
CA CYS A 121 11.82 -7.53 5.11
C CYS A 121 12.56 -8.45 4.13
N GLU A 122 11.84 -8.96 3.13
CA GLU A 122 12.40 -9.49 1.90
C GLU A 122 12.17 -8.49 0.76
N THR A 123 13.24 -8.08 0.08
CA THR A 123 13.19 -7.11 -1.02
C THR A 123 13.13 -7.74 -2.40
N SER A 124 13.48 -9.02 -2.54
CA SER A 124 13.43 -9.78 -3.79
C SER A 124 11.98 -10.15 -4.16
N ILE A 125 11.16 -9.14 -4.45
CA ILE A 125 9.80 -9.30 -5.00
C ILE A 125 9.70 -8.60 -6.37
N ALA A 126 8.76 -9.05 -7.19
CA ALA A 126 8.47 -8.43 -8.48
C ALA A 126 7.06 -7.82 -8.48
N VAL A 127 6.90 -6.69 -9.17
CA VAL A 127 5.59 -6.10 -9.45
C VAL A 127 5.36 -6.15 -10.95
N ILE A 128 4.29 -6.80 -11.38
CA ILE A 128 3.95 -6.94 -12.80
C ILE A 128 2.58 -6.35 -13.09
N LYS A 129 2.50 -5.57 -14.17
CA LYS A 129 1.24 -5.04 -14.66
C LYS A 129 0.69 -5.94 -15.76
N LEU A 130 -0.53 -6.44 -15.59
CA LEU A 130 -1.18 -7.21 -16.67
C LEU A 130 -1.51 -6.29 -17.85
N PHE A 131 -1.29 -6.77 -19.06
CA PHE A 131 -1.78 -6.15 -20.28
C PHE A 131 -2.23 -7.23 -21.28
N PRO A 132 -3.16 -6.91 -22.20
CA PRO A 132 -3.62 -7.88 -23.18
C PRO A 132 -2.46 -8.39 -24.04
N GLY A 133 -2.33 -9.72 -24.14
CA GLY A 133 -1.26 -10.36 -24.89
C GLY A 133 0.05 -10.56 -24.11
N MET A 134 0.08 -10.28 -22.81
CA MET A 134 1.23 -10.59 -21.95
C MET A 134 1.67 -12.05 -22.14
N ASP A 135 2.98 -12.24 -22.33
CA ASP A 135 3.56 -13.56 -22.49
C ASP A 135 3.75 -14.23 -21.12
N PRO A 136 3.17 -15.43 -20.88
CA PRO A 136 3.34 -16.15 -19.62
C PRO A 136 4.80 -16.48 -19.30
N GLU A 137 5.67 -16.57 -20.32
CA GLU A 137 7.11 -16.81 -20.12
C GLU A 137 7.78 -15.69 -19.33
N LEU A 138 7.25 -14.46 -19.34
CA LEU A 138 7.75 -13.37 -18.50
C LEU A 138 7.63 -13.71 -17.01
N VAL A 139 6.50 -14.30 -16.60
CA VAL A 139 6.26 -14.63 -15.18
C VAL A 139 7.15 -15.80 -14.75
N LYS A 140 7.36 -16.78 -15.63
CA LYS A 140 8.33 -17.87 -15.40
C LYS A 140 9.75 -17.33 -15.27
N ALA A 141 10.15 -16.39 -16.14
CA ALA A 141 11.48 -15.77 -16.07
C ALA A 141 11.70 -15.06 -14.74
N ILE A 142 10.68 -14.35 -14.23
CA ILE A 142 10.72 -13.72 -12.90
C ILE A 142 10.90 -14.79 -11.81
N LYS A 143 10.11 -15.87 -11.81
CA LYS A 143 10.28 -16.96 -10.83
C LYS A 143 11.70 -17.55 -10.89
N ASN A 144 12.18 -17.86 -12.10
CA ASN A 144 13.50 -18.47 -12.33
C ASN A 144 14.67 -17.55 -11.94
N ALA A 145 14.47 -16.24 -11.95
CA ALA A 145 15.45 -15.27 -11.44
C ALA A 145 15.55 -15.27 -9.89
N GLY A 146 14.74 -16.07 -9.19
CA GLY A 146 14.86 -16.33 -7.75
C GLY A 146 14.04 -15.39 -6.86
N PHE A 147 13.13 -14.60 -7.44
CA PHE A 147 12.19 -13.76 -6.69
C PHE A 147 11.33 -14.58 -5.74
N LYS A 148 11.00 -13.99 -4.59
CA LYS A 148 10.34 -14.67 -3.47
C LYS A 148 8.86 -14.34 -3.32
N GLY A 149 8.36 -13.43 -4.14
CA GLY A 149 6.96 -13.05 -4.17
C GLY A 149 6.67 -12.18 -5.39
N ILE A 150 5.42 -12.20 -5.85
CA ILE A 150 4.98 -11.44 -7.02
C ILE A 150 3.73 -10.65 -6.64
N VAL A 151 3.70 -9.35 -6.95
CA VAL A 151 2.50 -8.52 -6.94
C VAL A 151 2.02 -8.33 -8.37
N ILE A 152 0.77 -8.65 -8.65
CA ILE A 152 0.15 -8.53 -9.96
C ILE A 152 -0.87 -7.39 -9.94
N GLU A 153 -0.65 -6.35 -10.76
CA GLU A 153 -1.68 -5.35 -11.04
C GLU A 153 -2.62 -5.86 -12.13
N SER A 154 -3.75 -6.41 -11.69
CA SER A 154 -4.83 -6.88 -12.54
C SER A 154 -5.77 -5.74 -12.98
N TYR A 155 -6.63 -6.00 -13.95
CA TYR A 155 -7.69 -5.09 -14.36
C TYR A 155 -8.84 -5.07 -13.34
N GLY A 156 -9.51 -3.91 -13.23
CA GLY A 156 -10.82 -3.78 -12.55
C GLY A 156 -10.88 -4.42 -11.18
N THR A 157 -11.92 -5.21 -10.94
CA THR A 157 -12.14 -5.96 -9.69
C THR A 157 -11.27 -7.21 -9.54
N GLY A 158 -10.41 -7.51 -10.52
CA GLY A 158 -9.43 -8.61 -10.48
C GLY A 158 -9.77 -9.81 -11.35
N GLY A 159 -8.76 -10.64 -11.59
CA GLY A 159 -8.83 -11.87 -12.39
C GLY A 159 -7.59 -12.08 -13.25
N ILE A 160 -7.37 -13.32 -13.67
CA ILE A 160 -6.21 -13.67 -14.50
C ILE A 160 -6.70 -14.22 -15.85
N PRO A 161 -6.21 -13.70 -16.99
CA PRO A 161 -6.54 -14.24 -18.30
C PRO A 161 -6.10 -15.71 -18.45
N TYR A 162 -6.99 -16.54 -18.97
CA TYR A 162 -6.73 -17.96 -19.27
C TYR A 162 -6.97 -18.31 -20.76
N ARG A 163 -7.51 -17.37 -21.55
CA ARG A 163 -7.81 -17.60 -22.98
C ARG A 163 -6.64 -17.18 -23.86
N GLY A 164 -6.27 -18.02 -24.81
CA GLY A 164 -5.17 -17.78 -25.75
C GLY A 164 -3.82 -18.07 -25.09
N ARG A 165 -3.22 -17.06 -24.46
CA ARG A 165 -2.01 -17.23 -23.64
C ARG A 165 -2.45 -17.54 -22.22
N ASP A 166 -2.41 -18.81 -21.83
CA ASP A 166 -2.91 -19.26 -20.52
C ASP A 166 -1.98 -18.85 -19.39
N LEU A 167 -2.12 -17.59 -18.97
CA LEU A 167 -1.37 -17.02 -17.87
C LEU A 167 -1.80 -17.62 -16.52
N LEU A 168 -3.06 -18.00 -16.39
CA LEU A 168 -3.60 -18.64 -15.19
C LEU A 168 -2.88 -19.95 -14.87
N ALA A 169 -2.63 -20.79 -15.88
CA ALA A 169 -1.88 -22.03 -15.68
C ALA A 169 -0.47 -21.78 -15.09
N VAL A 170 0.25 -20.80 -15.64
CA VAL A 170 1.59 -20.43 -15.15
C VAL A 170 1.55 -19.85 -13.74
N ILE A 171 0.57 -18.99 -13.46
CA ILE A 171 0.40 -18.42 -12.11
C ILE A 171 0.02 -19.51 -11.11
N THR A 172 -0.77 -20.51 -11.51
CA THR A 172 -1.14 -21.65 -10.63
C THR A 172 0.09 -22.43 -10.20
N GLU A 173 1.01 -22.71 -11.13
CA GLU A 173 2.28 -23.37 -10.82
C GLU A 173 3.10 -22.51 -9.84
N ILE A 174 3.28 -21.24 -10.14
CA ILE A 174 4.12 -20.33 -9.35
C ILE A 174 3.55 -20.08 -7.94
N ALA A 175 2.23 -19.92 -7.83
CA ALA A 175 1.53 -19.67 -6.57
C ALA A 175 1.62 -20.85 -5.59
N SER A 176 1.96 -22.06 -6.07
CA SER A 176 2.24 -23.22 -5.21
C SER A 176 3.62 -23.18 -4.56
N GLU A 177 4.51 -22.28 -4.98
CA GLU A 177 5.89 -22.19 -4.51
C GLU A 177 6.22 -20.85 -3.83
N ILE A 178 5.68 -19.74 -4.35
CA ILE A 178 5.89 -18.39 -3.80
C ILE A 178 4.55 -17.63 -3.76
N PRO A 179 4.36 -16.70 -2.82
CA PRO A 179 3.14 -15.92 -2.75
C PRO A 179 2.95 -15.02 -3.97
N VAL A 180 1.76 -15.09 -4.55
CA VAL A 180 1.30 -14.21 -5.63
C VAL A 180 0.16 -13.37 -5.09
N LEU A 181 0.41 -12.08 -4.87
CA LEU A 181 -0.57 -11.10 -4.42
C LEU A 181 -1.19 -10.40 -5.64
N LEU A 182 -2.51 -10.34 -5.75
CA LEU A 182 -3.22 -9.69 -6.84
C LEU A 182 -3.89 -8.40 -6.35
N THR A 183 -3.44 -7.28 -6.90
CA THR A 183 -4.02 -5.95 -6.72
C THR A 183 -4.60 -5.45 -8.05
N THR A 184 -5.04 -4.20 -8.10
CA THR A 184 -5.65 -3.60 -9.28
C THR A 184 -4.85 -2.42 -9.84
N GLN A 185 -4.96 -2.23 -11.14
CA GLN A 185 -4.39 -1.08 -11.86
C GLN A 185 -5.12 0.22 -11.52
N VAL A 186 -6.41 0.17 -11.19
CA VAL A 186 -7.17 1.37 -10.82
C VAL A 186 -6.75 1.87 -9.44
N VAL A 187 -7.05 3.14 -9.12
CA VAL A 187 -6.63 3.74 -7.85
C VAL A 187 -7.57 3.34 -6.71
N TYR A 188 -8.87 3.28 -6.98
CA TYR A 188 -9.91 3.12 -5.97
C TYR A 188 -10.60 1.76 -6.08
N ASP A 189 -11.44 1.46 -5.09
CA ASP A 189 -12.32 0.29 -4.93
C ASP A 189 -11.61 -1.03 -4.62
N GLY A 190 -10.40 -1.22 -5.14
CA GLY A 190 -9.59 -2.40 -4.89
C GLY A 190 -10.00 -3.60 -5.74
N VAL A 191 -9.83 -4.79 -5.19
CA VAL A 191 -10.07 -6.10 -5.82
C VAL A 191 -11.18 -6.83 -5.06
N ASP A 192 -12.08 -7.46 -5.81
CA ASP A 192 -13.05 -8.44 -5.33
C ASP A 192 -13.07 -9.62 -6.30
N LEU A 193 -12.33 -10.68 -5.93
CA LEU A 193 -12.17 -11.88 -6.76
C LEU A 193 -13.40 -12.80 -6.72
N HIS A 194 -14.39 -12.54 -5.87
CA HIS A 194 -15.62 -13.33 -5.82
C HIS A 194 -16.64 -12.89 -6.88
N THR A 195 -16.55 -11.66 -7.36
CA THR A 195 -17.53 -11.06 -8.29
C THR A 195 -17.64 -11.81 -9.63
N TYR A 196 -16.51 -12.23 -10.21
CA TYR A 196 -16.47 -12.82 -11.56
C TYR A 196 -15.74 -14.17 -11.60
N GLU A 197 -16.10 -15.02 -12.56
CA GLU A 197 -15.49 -16.35 -12.75
C GLU A 197 -13.96 -16.28 -12.90
N VAL A 198 -13.44 -15.28 -13.62
CA VAL A 198 -12.00 -15.04 -13.79
C VAL A 198 -11.28 -14.79 -12.46
N GLY A 199 -11.96 -14.18 -11.49
CA GLY A 199 -11.45 -13.95 -10.15
C GLY A 199 -11.50 -15.22 -9.29
N GLN A 200 -12.62 -15.96 -9.34
CA GLN A 200 -12.78 -17.21 -8.59
C GLN A 200 -11.76 -18.28 -9.04
N ARG A 201 -11.44 -18.31 -10.34
CA ARG A 201 -10.36 -19.14 -10.88
C ARG A 201 -8.99 -18.72 -10.35
N ALA A 202 -8.73 -17.42 -10.24
CA ALA A 202 -7.48 -16.91 -9.63
C ALA A 202 -7.38 -17.26 -8.14
N LEU A 203 -8.46 -17.13 -7.37
CA LEU A 203 -8.48 -17.58 -5.97
C LEU A 203 -8.17 -19.08 -5.84
N SER A 204 -8.82 -19.89 -6.67
CA SER A 204 -8.60 -21.34 -6.72
C SER A 204 -7.17 -21.72 -7.13
N SER A 205 -6.44 -20.83 -7.79
CA SER A 205 -5.04 -21.06 -8.18
C SER A 205 -4.03 -20.70 -7.08
N GLY A 206 -4.47 -20.34 -5.87
CA GLY A 206 -3.58 -19.98 -4.76
C GLY A 206 -3.15 -18.50 -4.75
N VAL A 207 -3.74 -17.65 -5.60
CA VAL A 207 -3.49 -16.21 -5.56
C VAL A 207 -4.14 -15.60 -4.33
N ILE A 208 -3.42 -14.66 -3.70
CA ILE A 208 -3.87 -13.92 -2.53
C ILE A 208 -4.45 -12.58 -3.02
N SER A 209 -5.64 -12.20 -2.54
CA SER A 209 -6.23 -10.90 -2.88
C SER A 209 -5.53 -9.78 -2.10
N ALA A 210 -5.27 -8.64 -2.73
CA ALA A 210 -4.87 -7.42 -2.02
C ALA A 210 -6.08 -6.66 -1.44
N CYS A 211 -7.30 -7.10 -1.76
CA CYS A 211 -8.55 -6.49 -1.33
C CYS A 211 -8.56 -4.99 -1.63
N ASP A 212 -8.72 -4.12 -0.63
CA ASP A 212 -8.79 -2.67 -0.80
C ASP A 212 -7.49 -1.92 -0.47
N MET A 213 -6.38 -2.63 -0.25
CA MET A 213 -5.07 -2.02 0.03
C MET A 213 -4.62 -1.11 -1.13
N SER A 214 -3.88 -0.05 -0.81
CA SER A 214 -3.14 0.69 -1.83
C SER A 214 -2.04 -0.19 -2.45
N LYS A 215 -1.51 0.21 -3.61
CA LYS A 215 -0.41 -0.53 -4.26
C LYS A 215 0.83 -0.53 -3.39
N GLU A 216 1.15 0.63 -2.81
CA GLU A 216 2.31 0.84 -1.95
C GLU A 216 2.21 -0.01 -0.67
N ALA A 217 1.02 -0.05 -0.05
CA ALA A 217 0.73 -0.92 1.09
C ALA A 217 0.84 -2.40 0.70
N SER A 218 0.24 -2.83 -0.41
CA SER A 218 0.30 -4.21 -0.90
C SER A 218 1.74 -4.70 -1.10
N ILE A 219 2.56 -3.87 -1.77
CA ILE A 219 3.97 -4.16 -2.07
C ILE A 219 4.77 -4.26 -0.77
N THR A 220 4.69 -3.23 0.08
CA THR A 220 5.49 -3.16 1.30
C THR A 220 5.05 -4.17 2.36
N LYS A 221 3.76 -4.49 2.43
CA LYS A 221 3.25 -5.55 3.29
C LYS A 221 3.76 -6.92 2.85
N LEU A 222 3.76 -7.22 1.55
CA LEU A 222 4.34 -8.48 1.06
C LEU A 222 5.84 -8.58 1.40
N MET A 223 6.59 -7.49 1.23
CA MET A 223 8.02 -7.45 1.63
C MET A 223 8.20 -7.73 3.11
N TRP A 224 7.42 -7.07 3.96
CA TRP A 224 7.48 -7.23 5.42
C TRP A 224 7.07 -8.64 5.86
N VAL A 225 5.95 -9.18 5.36
CA VAL A 225 5.49 -10.54 5.65
C VAL A 225 6.52 -11.60 5.24
N LEU A 226 7.12 -11.46 4.05
CA LEU A 226 8.17 -12.38 3.58
C LEU A 226 9.48 -12.30 4.38
N GLY A 227 9.69 -11.21 5.14
CA GLY A 227 10.75 -11.12 6.13
C GLY A 227 10.55 -12.08 7.33
N HIS A 228 9.32 -12.54 7.55
CA HIS A 228 8.93 -13.36 8.70
C HIS A 228 8.71 -14.83 8.35
N THR A 229 8.16 -15.10 7.17
CA THR A 229 7.75 -16.46 6.79
C THR A 229 7.79 -16.68 5.28
N ARG A 230 8.04 -17.94 4.90
CA ARG A 230 7.90 -18.46 3.53
C ARG A 230 6.77 -19.47 3.39
N ASP A 231 6.11 -19.81 4.49
CA ASP A 231 4.94 -20.68 4.51
C ASP A 231 3.75 -19.92 3.90
N LEU A 232 3.22 -20.44 2.78
CA LEU A 232 2.22 -19.74 1.97
C LEU A 232 0.91 -19.48 2.74
N GLU A 233 0.49 -20.39 3.60
CA GLU A 233 -0.72 -20.21 4.41
C GLU A 233 -0.51 -19.12 5.46
N LYS A 234 0.65 -19.10 6.12
CA LYS A 234 1.00 -18.01 7.04
C LYS A 234 1.17 -16.68 6.32
N VAL A 235 1.73 -16.67 5.11
CA VAL A 235 1.80 -15.44 4.29
C VAL A 235 0.40 -14.92 4.04
N LYS A 236 -0.53 -15.78 3.61
CA LYS A 236 -1.93 -15.39 3.37
C LYS A 236 -2.61 -14.88 4.64
N GLU A 237 -2.43 -15.55 5.77
CA GLU A 237 -2.94 -15.11 7.08
C GLU A 237 -2.44 -13.72 7.46
N MET A 238 -1.12 -13.49 7.34
CA MET A 238 -0.53 -12.19 7.64
C MET A 238 -0.97 -11.11 6.63
N ILE A 239 -1.11 -11.43 5.34
CA ILE A 239 -1.65 -10.49 4.36
C ILE A 239 -3.08 -10.08 4.71
N TYR A 240 -3.90 -10.99 5.24
CA TYR A 240 -5.27 -10.70 5.66
C TYR A 240 -5.40 -10.16 7.09
N THR A 241 -4.32 -10.10 7.86
CA THR A 241 -4.35 -9.46 9.19
C THR A 241 -4.26 -7.94 9.03
N ASP A 242 -5.17 -7.18 9.63
CA ASP A 242 -5.08 -5.72 9.67
C ASP A 242 -4.06 -5.27 10.73
N TYR A 243 -2.89 -4.76 10.30
CA TYR A 243 -1.82 -4.33 11.21
C TYR A 243 -1.85 -2.84 11.52
N ALA A 244 -2.31 -2.02 10.58
CA ALA A 244 -2.23 -0.57 10.65
C ALA A 244 -3.38 0.12 9.90
N GLY A 245 -4.54 -0.53 9.80
CA GLY A 245 -5.70 -0.04 9.06
C GLY A 245 -5.52 -0.10 7.54
N GLU A 246 -4.57 -0.86 7.01
CA GLU A 246 -4.25 -0.92 5.57
C GLU A 246 -5.30 -1.67 4.74
N ILE A 247 -6.03 -2.59 5.36
CA ILE A 247 -6.91 -3.54 4.67
C ILE A 247 -8.28 -3.62 5.36
N ASN A 248 -9.32 -3.79 4.56
CA ASN A 248 -10.66 -4.17 5.00
C ASN A 248 -10.94 -5.61 4.56
N THR A 249 -10.86 -6.54 5.50
CA THR A 249 -11.01 -7.97 5.25
C THR A 249 -12.42 -8.39 4.86
N GLY A 250 -13.45 -7.54 5.02
CA GLY A 250 -14.79 -7.84 4.52
C GLY A 250 -14.89 -7.87 2.98
N ARG A 251 -13.81 -7.47 2.28
CA ARG A 251 -13.66 -7.58 0.82
C ARG A 251 -12.66 -8.69 0.40
N CYS A 252 -12.16 -9.43 1.38
CA CYS A 252 -11.39 -10.66 1.23
C CYS A 252 -12.29 -11.86 1.61
#